data_AF-A0A6A7RWT8-F1
#
_entry.id   AF-A0A6A7RWT8-F1
#
_cell.length_a   1.000
_cell.length_b   1.000
_cell.length_c   1.000
_cell.angle_alpha   90.00
_cell.angle_beta   90.00
_cell.angle_gamma   90.00
#
_symmetry.space_group_name_H-M   'P 1'
#
loop_
_entity.id
_entity.type
_entity.pdbx_description
1 polymer ?
#
loop_
_entity_poly.entity_id
_entity_poly.type
_entity_poly.pdbx_seq_one_letter_code
_entity_poly.pdbx_strand_id
1 'polypeptide(L)' 'MKLTGTVVAAYGRQYRVELADTTTLLCFPRGKKSAIACGDQVIVEPSSANQGVISSIEARRTL' A
#
# COMPACT_ATOMS: atom_id res chain seq x y z
N MET A 1 -6.87 -12.55 -4.50
CA MET A 1 -6.87 -12.28 -3.05
C MET A 1 -6.36 -10.87 -2.83
N LYS A 2 -7.01 -10.08 -1.99
CA LYS A 2 -6.58 -8.72 -1.63
C LYS A 2 -5.90 -8.79 -0.27
N LEU A 3 -4.74 -8.16 -0.14
CA LEU A 3 -3.98 -8.09 1.09
C LEU A 3 -4.14 -6.69 1.68
N THR A 4 -4.31 -6.61 2.99
CA THR A 4 -4.30 -5.33 3.72
C THR A 4 -2.93 -5.13 4.36
N GLY A 5 -2.44 -3.90 4.32
CA GLY A 5 -1.20 -3.56 4.98
C GLY A 5 -1.08 -2.07 5.24
N THR A 6 -0.07 -1.72 6.03
CA THR A 6 0.21 -0.34 6.44
C THR A 6 1.34 0.21 5.62
N VAL A 7 1.20 1.42 5.10
CA VAL A 7 2.30 2.09 4.40
C VAL A 7 3.34 2.53 5.42
N VAL A 8 4.55 1.98 5.35
CA VAL A 8 5.64 2.32 6.27
C VAL A 8 6.65 3.27 5.64
N ALA A 9 6.77 3.27 4.30
CA ALA A 9 7.63 4.20 3.59
C ALA A 9 7.03 4.59 2.23
N ALA A 10 7.26 5.83 1.81
CA ALA A 10 6.84 6.35 0.51
C ALA A 10 8.06 6.94 -0.24
N TYR A 11 8.44 6.31 -1.35
CA TYR A 11 9.53 6.73 -2.25
C TYR A 11 8.97 7.35 -3.55
N GLY A 12 7.88 8.12 -3.45
CA GLY A 12 7.23 8.80 -4.58
C GLY A 12 6.27 7.92 -5.37
N ARG A 13 6.78 7.07 -6.27
CA ARG A 13 5.96 6.09 -7.04
C ARG A 13 5.99 4.67 -6.48
N GLN A 14 6.93 4.39 -5.57
CA GLN A 14 7.05 3.14 -4.85
C GLN A 14 6.67 3.36 -3.39
N TYR A 15 5.81 2.50 -2.87
CA TYR A 15 5.39 2.52 -1.48
C TYR A 15 5.77 1.19 -0.86
N ARG A 16 6.36 1.23 0.33
CA ARG A 16 6.64 0.04 1.10
C ARG A 16 5.46 -0.19 2.03
N VAL A 17 4.78 -1.30 1.81
CA VAL A 17 3.62 -1.70 2.61
C VAL A 17 4.02 -2.89 3.47
N GLU A 18 3.81 -2.76 4.76
CA GLU A 18 4.00 -3.83 5.72
C GLU A 18 2.67 -4.56 5.94
N LEU A 19 2.68 -5.86 5.67
CA LEU A 19 1.55 -6.76 5.88
C LEU A 19 1.46 -7.17 7.35
N ALA A 20 0.30 -7.68 7.77
CA ALA A 20 0.11 -8.26 9.11
C ALA A 20 1.08 -9.42 9.41
N ASP A 21 1.57 -10.12 8.38
CA ASP A 21 2.56 -11.19 8.50
C ASP A 21 4.01 -10.69 8.66
N THR A 22 4.22 -9.43 9.07
CA THR A 22 5.53 -8.76 9.23
C THR A 22 6.35 -8.66 7.92
N THR A 23 5.74 -9.04 6.80
CA THR A 23 6.38 -9.04 5.49
C THR A 23 6.20 -7.67 4.85
N THR A 24 7.29 -7.11 4.30
CA THR A 24 7.21 -5.86 3.53
C THR A 24 7.15 -6.15 2.04
N LEU A 25 6.16 -5.57 1.38
CA LEU A 25 5.99 -5.63 -0.06
C LEU A 25 6.23 -4.25 -0.68
N LEU A 26 6.81 -4.26 -1.88
CA LEU A 26 6.90 -3.07 -2.71
C LEU A 26 5.61 -2.91 -3.50
N CYS A 27 4.85 -1.87 -3.18
CA CYS A 27 3.56 -1.63 -3.79
C CYS A 27 3.56 -0.35 -4.62
N PHE A 28 2.86 -0.40 -5.75
CA PHE A 28 2.73 0.72 -6.67
C PHE A 28 1.28 1.21 -6.68
N PRO A 29 1.02 2.53 -6.66
CA PRO A 29 -0.34 3.06 -6.70
C PRO A 29 -0.96 2.79 -8.06
N ARG A 30 -2.21 2.31 -8.06
CA ARG A 30 -2.99 2.20 -9.29
C ARG A 30 -3.62 3.54 -9.64
N GLY A 31 -2.87 4.39 -10.35
CA GLY A 31 -3.39 5.65 -10.90
C GLY A 31 -2.46 6.85 -10.77
N LYS A 32 -2.90 8.00 -11.26
CA LYS A 32 -2.11 9.25 -11.34
C LYS A 32 -2.14 10.10 -10.06
N LYS A 33 -3.12 9.87 -9.18
CA LYS A 33 -3.29 10.58 -7.90
C LYS A 33 -3.71 9.58 -6.82
N SER A 34 -2.73 9.13 -6.05
CA SER A 34 -2.99 8.42 -4.79
C SER A 34 -2.24 9.21 -3.72
N ALA A 35 -2.98 9.96 -2.90
CA ALA A 35 -2.44 10.72 -1.77
C ALA A 35 -2.13 9.77 -0.59
N ILE A 36 -1.31 8.77 -0.88
CA ILE A 36 -0.88 7.75 0.08
C ILE A 36 0.21 8.38 0.95
N ALA A 37 0.02 8.33 2.27
CA ALA A 37 1.06 8.71 3.22
C ALA A 37 1.49 7.49 4.04
N CYS A 38 2.64 7.62 4.69
CA CYS A 38 3.04 6.69 5.73
C CYS A 38 2.00 6.67 6.85
N GLY A 39 1.63 5.48 7.34
CA GLY A 39 0.61 5.26 8.34
C GLY A 39 -0.79 4.96 7.78
N ASP A 40 -1.01 5.16 6.48
CA ASP A 40 -2.29 4.78 5.88
C ASP A 40 -2.43 3.26 5.76
N GLN A 41 -3.62 2.77 6.08
CA GLN A 41 -4.03 1.42 5.73
C GLN A 41 -4.38 1.38 4.24
N VAL A 42 -3.81 0.42 3.51
CA VAL A 42 -4.02 0.26 2.09
C VAL A 42 -4.35 -1.18 1.75
N ILE A 43 -5.18 -1.35 0.73
CA ILE A 43 -5.48 -2.63 0.12
C ILE A 43 -4.56 -2.79 -1.08
N VAL A 44 -3.74 -3.82 -1.04
CA VAL A 44 -2.79 -4.18 -2.08
C VAL A 44 -3.16 -5.51 -2.72
N GLU A 45 -3.05 -5.55 -4.04
CA GLU A 45 -3.19 -6.76 -4.82
C GLU A 45 -1.79 -7.28 -5.14
N PRO A 46 -1.38 -8.42 -4.58
CA PRO A 46 -0.07 -9.00 -4.85
C PRO A 46 0.02 -9.38 -6.33
N SER A 47 1.03 -8.83 -7.01
CA SER A 47 1.31 -9.13 -8.43
C SER A 47 2.52 -10.05 -8.59
N SER A 48 3.39 -10.13 -7.59
CA SER A 48 4.58 -10.99 -7.57
C SER A 48 5.00 -11.28 -6.13
N ALA A 49 5.97 -12.19 -5.91
CA ALA A 49 6.42 -12.60 -4.58
C ALA A 49 6.78 -11.42 -3.64
N ASN A 50 7.38 -10.35 -4.19
CA ASN A 50 7.80 -9.16 -3.42
C ASN A 50 7.13 -7.85 -3.88
N GLN A 51 6.15 -7.92 -4.81
CA GLN A 51 5.55 -6.74 -5.41
C GLN A 51 4.03 -6.80 -5.46
N GLY A 52 3.39 -5.65 -5.27
CA GLY A 52 1.94 -5.50 -5.31
C GLY A 52 1.49 -4.19 -5.95
N VAL A 53 0.20 -4.10 -6.20
CA VAL A 53 -0.45 -2.89 -6.70
C VAL A 53 -1.46 -2.44 -5.68
N ILE A 54 -1.36 -1.19 -5.21
CA ILE A 54 -2.33 -0.60 -4.30
C ILE A 54 -3.61 -0.35 -5.10
N SER A 55 -4.64 -1.14 -4.83
CA SER A 55 -5.93 -1.06 -5.50
C SER A 55 -6.87 -0.07 -4.81
N SER A 56 -6.74 0.07 -3.49
CA SER A 56 -7.53 1.02 -2.70
C SER A 56 -6.78 1.47 -1.45
N ILE A 57 -7.12 2.63 -0.93
CA ILE A 57 -6.65 3.14 0.36
C ILE A 57 -7.87 3.08 1.30
N GLU A 58 -7.70 2.57 2.52
CA GLU A 58 -8.74 2.66 3.54
C GLU A 58 -8.97 4.12 3.90
N ALA A 59 -10.24 4.51 4.05
CA ALA A 59 -10.59 5.91 4.26
C ALA A 59 -10.01 6.43 5.59
N ARG A 60 -9.16 7.47 5.52
CA ARG A 60 -8.69 8.18 6.72
C ARG A 60 -9.90 8.68 7.50
N ARG A 61 -9.96 8.33 8.78
CA ARG A 61 -11.14 8.61 9.63
C ARG A 61 -11.20 10.02 10.21
N THR A 62 -10.48 10.99 9.66
CA THR A 62 -10.55 12.35 10.20
C THR A 62 -10.25 13.41 9.15
N LEU A 63 -11.16 14.38 9.06
CA LEU A 63 -11.03 15.68 8.41
C LEU A 63 -10.76 16.73 9.49
#